data_AF-A0A1J3DDX2-F1
#
_entry.id   AF-A0A1J3DDX2-F1
#
_cell.length_a   1.000
_cell.length_b   1.000
_cell.length_c   1.000
_cell.angle_alpha   90.00
_cell.angle_beta   90.00
_cell.angle_gamma   90.00
#
_symmetry.space_group_name_H-M   'P 1'
#
loop_
_entity.id
_entity.type
_entity.pdbx_description
1 polymer ?
#
loop_
_entity_poly.entity_id
_entity_poly.type
_entity_poly.pdbx_seq_one_letter_code
_entity_poly.pdbx_strand_id
1 'polypeptide(L)'
;HNLLLAHGAAVKVYREKYQETQKGEIGIVLQTDWHYPFSDSYADRSAAARAMAFSFDYFMEPIVNGKYPTEMVNHVKDGRLPTFTPEESSMLKGS
;
A
#
# COMPACT_ATOMS: atom_id res chain seq x y z
N HIS A 1 -5.50 -6.42 2.75
CA HIS A 1 -4.47 -7.31 3.31
C HIS A 1 -4.09 -8.44 2.35
N ASN A 2 -4.91 -9.48 2.15
CA ASN A 2 -4.53 -10.62 1.31
C ASN A 2 -4.20 -10.27 -0.15
N LEU A 3 -4.83 -9.24 -0.72
CA LEU A 3 -4.46 -8.74 -2.05
C LEU A 3 -2.99 -8.29 -2.12
N LEU A 4 -2.49 -7.61 -1.08
CA LEU A 4 -1.09 -7.19 -0.99
C LEU A 4 -0.18 -8.41 -0.89
N LEU A 5 -0.51 -9.37 -0.01
CA LEU A 5 0.27 -10.60 0.12
C LEU A 5 0.32 -11.39 -1.20
N ALA A 6 -0.81 -11.48 -1.90
CA ALA A 6 -0.89 -12.12 -3.21
C ALA A 6 -0.03 -11.40 -4.25
N HIS A 7 -0.07 -10.07 -4.29
CA HIS A 7 0.80 -9.25 -5.15
C HIS A 7 2.28 -9.50 -4.84
N GLY A 8 2.71 -9.36 -3.58
CA GLY A 8 4.10 -9.59 -3.19
C GLY A 8 4.59 -11.02 -3.49
N ALA A 9 3.75 -12.04 -3.26
CA ALA A 9 4.07 -13.42 -3.60
C ALA A 9 4.20 -13.63 -5.12
N ALA A 10 3.31 -13.04 -5.91
CA ALA A 10 3.37 -13.13 -7.38
C ALA A 10 4.62 -12.44 -7.94
N VAL A 11 4.95 -11.24 -7.43
CA VAL A 11 6.17 -10.52 -7.80
C VAL A 11 7.42 -11.33 -7.45
N LYS A 12 7.47 -11.91 -6.24
CA LYS A 12 8.58 -12.77 -5.83
C LYS A 12 8.80 -13.91 -6.82
N VAL A 13 7.73 -14.64 -7.16
CA VAL A 13 7.78 -15.73 -8.15
C VAL A 13 8.23 -15.22 -9.52
N TYR A 14 7.71 -14.07 -9.97
CA TYR A 14 8.11 -13.46 -11.23
C TYR A 14 9.60 -13.17 -11.29
N ARG A 15 10.12 -12.49 -10.26
CA ARG A 15 11.53 -12.10 -10.16
C ARG A 15 12.46 -13.30 -10.03
N GLU A 16 12.08 -14.31 -9.25
CA GLU A 16 12.91 -15.50 -9.02
C GLU A 16 12.93 -16.48 -10.21
N LYS A 17 11.83 -16.59 -10.98
CA LYS A 17 11.71 -17.64 -12.01
C LYS A 17 11.66 -17.14 -13.45
N TYR A 18 11.17 -15.93 -13.68
CA TYR A 18 10.77 -15.49 -15.02
C TYR A 18 11.46 -14.20 -15.49
N GLN A 19 11.86 -13.31 -14.57
CA GLN A 19 12.43 -12.00 -14.90
C GLN A 19 13.69 -12.10 -15.77
N GLU A 20 14.61 -13.02 -15.46
CA GLU A 20 15.87 -13.18 -16.20
C GLU A 20 15.62 -13.56 -17.67
N THR A 21 14.62 -14.42 -17.92
CA THR A 21 14.34 -14.94 -19.26
C THR A 21 13.36 -14.06 -20.05
N GLN A 22 12.30 -13.57 -19.39
CA GLN A 22 11.24 -12.79 -20.04
C GLN A 22 11.56 -11.31 -20.13
N LYS A 23 12.38 -10.77 -19.21
CA LYS A 23 12.77 -9.36 -19.14
C LYS A 23 11.58 -8.38 -19.10
N GLY A 24 10.44 -8.80 -18.58
CA GLY A 24 9.25 -7.95 -18.48
C GLY A 24 9.21 -7.14 -17.17
N GLU A 25 8.13 -6.39 -17.00
CA GLU A 25 7.87 -5.58 -15.80
C GLU A 25 6.59 -6.07 -15.13
N ILE A 26 6.56 -6.00 -13.80
CA ILE A 26 5.40 -6.35 -12.99
C ILE A 26 5.11 -5.21 -12.01
N GLY A 27 3.83 -4.91 -11.80
CA GLY A 27 3.39 -3.86 -10.89
C GLY A 27 1.91 -4.02 -10.53
N ILE A 28 1.36 -2.99 -9.90
CA ILE A 28 -0.05 -2.92 -9.52
C ILE A 28 -0.69 -1.65 -10.11
N VAL A 29 -1.95 -1.77 -10.52
CA VAL A 29 -2.77 -0.62 -10.93
C VAL A 29 -3.73 -0.29 -9.80
N LEU A 30 -3.73 0.97 -9.38
CA LEU A 30 -4.59 1.46 -8.31
C LEU A 30 -5.55 2.51 -8.86
N GLN A 31 -6.84 2.34 -8.62
CA GLN A 31 -7.78 3.44 -8.77
C GLN A 31 -7.56 4.41 -7.61
N THR A 32 -7.36 5.68 -7.94
CA THR A 32 -7.19 6.74 -6.95
C THR A 32 -7.87 8.00 -7.46
N ASP A 33 -8.47 8.73 -6.53
CA ASP A 33 -9.02 10.06 -6.75
C ASP A 33 -8.10 11.08 -6.10
N TRP A 34 -7.95 12.23 -6.74
CA TRP A 34 -7.23 13.33 -6.14
C TRP A 34 -8.13 14.10 -5.16
N HIS A 35 -7.68 14.22 -3.91
CA HIS A 35 -8.46 14.85 -2.84
C HIS A 35 -7.98 16.27 -2.57
N TYR A 36 -8.79 17.26 -2.90
CA TYR A 36 -8.57 18.64 -2.48
C TYR A 36 -9.26 18.91 -1.13
N PRO A 37 -8.62 19.67 -0.21
CA PRO A 37 -9.28 20.08 1.02
C PRO A 37 -10.44 21.05 0.70
N PHE A 38 -11.51 20.97 1.48
CA PHE A 38 -12.68 21.84 1.31
C PHE A 38 -12.37 23.32 1.58
N SER A 39 -11.51 23.59 2.57
CA SER A 39 -10.99 24.92 2.89
C SER A 39 -9.51 24.87 3.28
N ASP A 40 -8.91 26.03 3.53
CA ASP A 40 -7.53 26.13 4.00
C ASP A 40 -7.34 25.72 5.47
N SER A 41 -8.41 25.35 6.17
CA SER A 41 -8.33 24.91 7.56
C SER A 41 -7.41 23.69 7.73
N TYR A 42 -6.72 23.61 8.86
CA TYR A 42 -5.93 22.43 9.21
C TYR A 42 -6.78 21.15 9.22
N ALA A 43 -8.03 21.25 9.68
CA ALA A 43 -8.96 20.13 9.73
C ALA A 43 -9.25 19.55 8.33
N ASP A 44 -9.50 20.41 7.35
CA ASP A 44 -9.81 19.98 5.98
C ASP A 44 -8.56 19.47 5.24
N ARG A 45 -7.40 20.09 5.46
CA ARG A 45 -6.11 19.58 4.96
C ARG A 45 -5.81 18.18 5.51
N SER A 46 -6.02 17.99 6.80
CA SER A 46 -5.87 16.69 7.46
C SER A 46 -6.91 15.67 6.96
N ALA A 47 -8.14 16.10 6.68
CA ALA A 47 -9.16 15.24 6.08
C ALA A 47 -8.80 14.79 4.67
N ALA A 48 -8.28 15.68 3.82
CA ALA A 48 -7.80 15.32 2.49
C ALA A 48 -6.62 14.33 2.55
N ALA A 49 -5.67 14.53 3.46
CA ALA A 49 -4.57 13.58 3.68
C ALA A 49 -5.07 12.19 4.13
N ARG A 50 -6.06 12.14 5.04
CA ARG A 50 -6.70 10.86 5.42
C ARG A 50 -7.41 10.20 4.24
N ALA A 51 -8.10 10.96 3.39
CA ALA A 51 -8.77 10.41 2.22
C ALA A 51 -7.78 9.78 1.23
N MET A 52 -6.62 10.42 1.01
CA MET A 52 -5.50 9.82 0.26
C MET A 52 -4.99 8.52 0.93
N ALA A 53 -4.82 8.54 2.26
CA ALA A 53 -4.31 7.39 2.99
C ALA A 53 -5.21 6.16 2.88
N PHE A 54 -6.53 6.37 2.88
CA PHE A 54 -7.54 5.32 2.79
C PHE A 54 -7.90 4.92 1.35
N SER A 55 -7.24 5.49 0.34
CA SER A 55 -7.42 5.13 -1.08
C SER A 55 -6.12 4.64 -1.71
N PHE A 56 -5.19 5.54 -2.01
CA PHE A 56 -3.94 5.23 -2.70
C PHE A 56 -2.88 4.65 -1.76
N ASP A 57 -2.59 5.34 -0.66
CA ASP A 57 -1.47 4.96 0.22
C ASP A 57 -1.72 3.61 0.89
N TYR A 58 -3.00 3.23 1.07
CA TYR A 58 -3.39 1.94 1.64
C TYR A 58 -2.70 0.77 0.93
N PHE A 59 -2.54 0.86 -0.39
CA PHE A 59 -1.86 -0.15 -1.17
C PHE A 59 -0.41 0.22 -1.49
N MET A 60 -0.14 1.50 -1.77
CA MET A 60 1.18 1.94 -2.19
C MET A 60 2.22 1.90 -1.06
N GLU A 61 1.88 2.33 0.16
CA GLU A 61 2.84 2.31 1.27
C GLU A 61 3.30 0.90 1.66
N PRO A 62 2.43 -0.13 1.71
CA PRO A 62 2.89 -1.50 1.90
C PRO A 62 3.85 -1.96 0.81
N ILE A 63 3.63 -1.58 -0.44
CA ILE A 63 4.50 -1.96 -1.55
C ILE A 63 5.85 -1.23 -1.49
N VAL A 64 5.88 0.05 -1.13
CA VAL A 64 7.15 0.79 -1.08
C VAL A 64 7.90 0.51 0.22
N ASN A 65 7.19 0.48 1.35
CA ASN A 65 7.77 0.52 2.70
C ASN A 65 7.47 -0.71 3.56
N GLY A 66 6.65 -1.65 3.09
CA GLY A 66 6.28 -2.87 3.84
C GLY A 66 5.37 -2.60 5.04
N LYS A 67 4.70 -1.46 5.09
CA LYS A 67 3.86 -1.02 6.22
C LYS A 67 2.60 -0.32 5.71
N TYR A 68 1.52 -0.43 6.47
CA TYR A 68 0.33 0.38 6.22
C TYR A 68 0.57 1.87 6.55
N PRO A 69 -0.17 2.80 5.92
CA PRO A 69 -0.11 4.22 6.22
C PRO A 69 -0.34 4.53 7.69
N THR A 70 0.41 5.51 8.21
CA THR A 70 0.30 5.94 9.62
C THR A 70 -1.13 6.41 9.95
N GLU A 71 -1.79 7.11 9.04
CA GLU A 71 -3.19 7.54 9.19
C GLU A 71 -4.13 6.34 9.39
N MET A 72 -3.96 5.26 8.63
CA MET A 72 -4.79 4.07 8.79
C MET A 72 -4.51 3.36 10.12
N VAL A 73 -3.26 3.23 10.51
CA VAL A 73 -2.87 2.66 11.83
C VAL A 73 -3.49 3.48 12.97
N ASN A 74 -3.50 4.81 12.84
CA ASN A 74 -4.05 5.71 13.85
C ASN A 74 -5.58 5.72 13.90
N HIS A 75 -6.28 5.41 12.82
CA HIS A 75 -7.74 5.55 12.74
C HIS A 75 -8.52 4.22 12.67
N VAL A 76 -7.89 3.13 12.23
CA VAL A 76 -8.51 1.79 12.21
C VAL A 76 -8.29 1.10 13.55
N LYS A 77 -9.36 0.96 14.33
CA LYS A 77 -9.33 0.41 15.70
C LYS A 77 -9.77 -1.04 15.76
N ASP A 78 -9.63 -1.63 16.94
CA ASP A 78 -10.19 -2.95 17.30
C ASP A 78 -9.61 -4.12 16.49
N GLY A 79 -8.32 -4.03 16.12
CA GLY A 79 -7.64 -5.08 15.38
C GLY A 79 -8.15 -5.27 13.93
N ARG A 80 -8.95 -4.34 13.41
CA ARG A 80 -9.50 -4.42 12.05
C ARG A 80 -8.44 -4.25 10.96
N LEU A 81 -7.31 -3.62 11.28
CA LEU A 81 -6.15 -3.55 10.40
C LEU A 81 -5.17 -4.68 10.78
N PRO A 82 -4.98 -5.71 9.94
CA PRO A 82 -4.06 -6.78 10.27
C PRO A 82 -2.61 -6.30 10.21
N THR A 83 -1.73 -6.98 10.93
CA THR A 83 -0.28 -6.68 10.97
C THR A 83 0.46 -7.60 10.03
N PHE A 84 1.42 -7.06 9.27
CA PHE A 84 2.35 -7.88 8.49
C PHE A 84 3.40 -8.52 9.40
N THR A 85 3.72 -9.79 9.17
CA THR A 85 4.92 -10.39 9.77
C THR A 85 6.19 -9.71 9.21
N PRO A 86 7.36 -9.88 9.86
CA PRO A 86 8.62 -9.40 9.29
C PRO A 86 8.89 -9.92 7.88
N GLU A 87 8.54 -11.18 7.62
CA GLU A 87 8.71 -11.84 6.31
C GLU A 87 7.78 -11.24 5.27
N GLU A 88 6.50 -11.03 5.62
CA GLU A 88 5.52 -10.38 4.73
C GLU A 88 5.90 -8.94 4.42
N SER A 89 6.32 -8.18 5.45
CA SER A 89 6.78 -6.79 5.29
C SER A 89 8.00 -6.71 4.37
N SER A 90 8.95 -7.64 4.51
CA SER A 90 10.12 -7.72 3.64
C SER A 90 9.75 -8.09 2.20
N MET A 91 8.84 -9.05 2.02
CA MET A 91 8.37 -9.48 0.70
C MET A 91 7.65 -8.36 -0.06
N LEU A 92 6.88 -7.53 0.63
CA LEU A 92 6.14 -6.43 0.00
C LEU A 92 7.04 -5.28 -0.44
N LYS A 93 8.14 -5.00 0.28
CA LYS A 93 9.02 -3.86 -0.01
C LYS A 93 9.63 -3.95 -1.40
N GLY A 94 9.31 -2.96 -2.23
CA GLY A 94 9.73 -2.87 -3.61
C GLY A 94 9.11 -3.95 -4.50
N SER A 95 8.02 -4.60 -4.08
CA SER A 95 7.28 -5.52 -4.97
C SER A 95 6.66 -4.78 -6.16
#